data_AF-A0A9X3RFX5-F1
#
_entry.id   AF-A0A9X3RFX5-F1
#
_cell.length_a   1.000
_cell.length_b   1.000
_cell.length_c   1.000
_cell.angle_alpha   90.00
_cell.angle_beta   90.00
_cell.angle_gamma   90.00
#
_symmetry.space_group_name_H-M   'P 1'
#
loop_
_entity.id
_entity.type
_entity.pdbx_description
1 polymer ?
#
loop_
_entity_poly.entity_id
_entity_poly.type
_entity_poly.pdbx_seq_one_letter_code
_entity_poly.pdbx_strand_id
1 'polypeptide(L)'
;MRTANRTWALIWAALALLSLAAGYVAARWEDIPERFATHFGTRFEPDSWSDKTVGSVFLPTIFGAVLVLSFVLIAAAILRWKPSHGYTAMWLAVMNLTLAIMFASLQVVTVLHTNWVAPVMVGSLVLVLGSSLAMVVALARKQNNTTSPSTDNDEHYKWGMFYYNPDDPAVLVDKRVGVGVDFNYAHWQGKVFGIFVVLVLLGSISLPFLL
;
A
#
# COMPACT_ATOMS: atom_id res chain seq x y z
N MET A 1 -5.04 1.26 -22.69
CA MET A 1 -3.84 2.11 -22.91
C MET A 1 -3.84 3.37 -22.05
N ARG A 2 -4.87 4.25 -22.08
CA ARG A 2 -4.89 5.48 -21.25
C ARG A 2 -4.76 5.26 -19.74
N THR A 3 -5.39 4.21 -19.18
CA THR A 3 -5.32 3.90 -17.74
C THR A 3 -3.95 3.37 -17.30
N ALA A 4 -3.29 2.58 -18.14
CA ALA A 4 -1.94 2.09 -17.87
C ALA A 4 -0.93 3.25 -17.81
N ASN A 5 -0.98 4.19 -18.76
CA ASN A 5 -0.10 5.36 -18.74
C ASN A 5 -0.30 6.22 -17.48
N ARG A 6 -1.56 6.43 -17.06
CA ARG A 6 -1.87 7.12 -15.80
C ARG A 6 -1.35 6.38 -14.57
N THR A 7 -1.50 5.05 -14.55
CA THR A 7 -0.99 4.18 -13.47
C THR A 7 0.52 4.38 -13.31
N TRP A 8 1.27 4.28 -14.41
CA TRP A 8 2.72 4.45 -14.36
C TRP A 8 3.13 5.88 -14.02
N ALA A 9 2.43 6.90 -14.53
CA ALA A 9 2.70 8.28 -14.16
C ALA A 9 2.53 8.54 -12.65
N LEU A 10 1.48 7.98 -12.03
CA LEU A 10 1.25 8.07 -10.57
C LEU A 10 2.34 7.34 -9.77
N ILE A 11 2.78 6.17 -10.24
CA ILE A 11 3.89 5.42 -9.63
C ILE A 11 5.19 6.22 -9.68
N TRP A 12 5.53 6.79 -10.84
CA TRP A 12 6.71 7.63 -10.97
C TRP A 12 6.62 8.88 -10.11
N ALA A 13 5.44 9.49 -9.99
CA ALA A 13 5.21 10.61 -9.09
C ALA A 13 5.45 10.22 -7.63
N ALA A 14 4.98 9.04 -7.19
CA ALA A 14 5.21 8.53 -5.84
C ALA A 14 6.71 8.33 -5.53
N LEU A 15 7.44 7.69 -6.45
CA LEU A 15 8.88 7.48 -6.33
C LEU A 15 9.67 8.80 -6.34
N ALA A 16 9.31 9.72 -7.24
CA ALA A 16 9.91 11.04 -7.31
C ALA A 16 9.67 11.81 -6.02
N LEU A 17 8.46 11.78 -5.46
CA LEU A 17 8.13 12.46 -4.22
C LEU A 17 8.94 11.96 -3.03
N LEU A 18 9.06 10.63 -2.86
CA LEU A 18 9.89 10.06 -1.80
C LEU A 18 11.37 10.43 -1.98
N SER A 19 11.86 10.40 -3.21
CA SER A 19 13.25 10.78 -3.52
C SER A 19 13.51 12.26 -3.26
N LEU A 20 12.56 13.14 -3.59
CA LEU A 20 12.64 14.57 -3.33
C LEU A 20 12.61 14.87 -1.83
N ALA A 21 11.75 14.20 -1.06
CA ALA A 21 11.69 14.35 0.39
C ALA A 21 13.00 13.88 1.06
N ALA A 22 13.52 12.73 0.65
CA ALA A 22 14.80 12.24 1.13
C ALA A 22 15.95 13.19 0.76
N GLY A 23 15.98 13.69 -0.47
CA GLY A 23 16.97 14.68 -0.91
C GLY A 23 16.87 16.00 -0.14
N TYR A 24 15.64 16.46 0.16
CA TYR A 24 15.39 17.66 0.95
C TYR A 24 15.90 17.53 2.39
N VAL A 25 15.67 16.37 3.02
CA VAL A 25 16.16 16.06 4.37
C VAL A 25 17.68 15.89 4.37
N ALA A 26 18.24 15.20 3.38
CA ALA A 26 19.69 15.05 3.23
C ALA A 26 20.40 16.41 3.05
N ALA A 27 19.82 17.32 2.26
CA ALA A 27 20.35 18.67 2.07
C ALA A 27 20.30 19.53 3.34
N ARG A 28 19.48 19.15 4.32
CA ARG A 28 19.35 19.80 5.63
C ARG A 28 19.90 18.95 6.76
N TRP A 29 20.87 18.08 6.48
CA TRP A 29 21.42 17.18 7.48
C TRP A 29 21.89 17.91 8.74
N GLU A 30 22.50 19.09 8.60
CA GLU A 30 22.97 19.92 9.71
C GLU A 30 21.85 20.51 10.57
N ASP A 31 20.65 20.70 10.01
CA ASP A 31 19.49 21.23 10.74
C ASP A 31 18.80 20.16 11.61
N ILE A 32 19.12 18.87 11.40
CA ILE A 32 18.52 17.75 12.13
C ILE A 32 19.14 17.68 13.53
N PRO A 33 18.33 17.72 14.62
CA PRO A 33 18.82 17.57 15.98
C PRO A 33 19.52 16.22 16.21
N GLU A 34 20.49 16.18 17.14
CA GLU A 34 21.18 14.94 17.53
C GLU A 34 20.23 13.86 18.06
N ARG A 35 19.10 14.26 18.65
CA ARG A 35 17.99 13.37 19.01
C ARG A 35 16.67 13.95 18.55
N PHE A 36 15.83 13.13 17.95
CA PHE A 36 14.58 13.56 17.34
C PHE A 36 13.44 12.58 17.67
N ALA A 37 12.21 13.09 17.80
CA ALA A 37 11.03 12.31 18.12
C ALA A 37 10.67 11.33 16.99
N THR A 38 10.42 10.06 17.36
CA THR A 38 10.04 8.99 16.43
C THR A 38 8.67 8.39 16.70
N HIS A 39 8.10 8.65 17.87
CA HIS A 39 6.72 8.30 18.22
C HIS A 39 6.07 9.48 18.95
N PHE A 40 4.75 9.57 18.80
CA PHE A 40 3.93 10.62 19.37
C PHE A 40 2.71 9.98 20.01
N GLY A 41 2.43 10.35 21.26
CA GLY A 41 1.26 9.87 21.99
C GLY A 41 -0.05 10.45 21.45
N THR A 42 -1.17 10.12 22.11
CA THR A 42 -2.53 10.56 21.71
C THR A 42 -2.74 12.07 21.74
N ARG A 43 -1.87 12.82 22.43
CA ARG A 43 -1.87 14.29 22.49
C ARG A 43 -0.90 14.94 21.50
N PHE A 44 -0.30 14.17 20.59
CA PHE A 44 0.78 14.61 19.68
C PHE A 44 2.04 15.09 20.40
N GLU A 45 2.23 14.68 21.65
CA GLU A 45 3.46 14.91 22.41
C GLU A 45 4.45 13.77 22.11
N PRO A 46 5.74 14.08 21.86
CA PRO A 46 6.77 13.05 21.73
C PRO A 46 6.87 12.18 22.99
N ASP A 47 6.79 10.87 22.83
CA ASP A 47 6.95 9.88 23.90
C ASP A 47 8.07 8.86 23.61
N SER A 48 8.60 8.82 22.38
CA SER A 48 9.81 8.07 22.00
C SER A 48 10.74 8.89 21.12
N TRP A 49 12.04 8.69 21.31
CA TRP A 49 13.11 9.46 20.68
C TRP A 49 14.19 8.53 20.14
N SER A 50 14.83 8.91 19.04
CA SER A 50 15.97 8.20 18.45
C SER A 50 17.15 9.14 18.21
N ASP A 51 18.36 8.58 18.22
CA ASP A 51 19.57 9.31 17.89
C ASP A 51 19.69 9.51 16.38
N LYS A 52 20.33 10.62 15.98
CA LYS A 52 20.57 10.98 14.60
C LYS A 52 21.55 10.00 13.94
N THR A 53 21.01 9.17 13.06
CA THR A 53 21.78 8.27 12.21
C THR A 53 21.16 8.26 10.83
N VAL A 54 21.90 7.85 9.81
CA VAL A 54 21.34 7.68 8.45
C VAL A 54 20.13 6.73 8.48
N GLY A 55 20.21 5.67 9.27
CA GLY A 55 19.12 4.70 9.41
C GLY A 55 17.86 5.32 10.00
N SER A 56 17.96 5.99 11.15
CA SER A 56 16.80 6.58 11.83
C SER A 56 16.17 7.72 11.02
N VAL A 57 16.98 8.57 10.40
CA VAL A 57 16.51 9.72 9.58
C VAL A 57 15.77 9.26 8.32
N PHE A 58 16.28 8.23 7.63
CA PHE A 58 15.69 7.76 6.38
C PHE A 58 14.72 6.59 6.55
N LEU A 59 14.47 6.13 7.78
CA LEU A 59 13.55 5.03 8.05
C LEU A 59 12.15 5.24 7.43
N PRO A 60 11.51 6.43 7.52
CA PRO A 60 10.21 6.65 6.88
C PRO A 60 10.27 6.55 5.35
N THR A 61 11.33 7.06 4.71
CA THR A 61 11.53 6.91 3.25
C THR A 61 11.72 5.45 2.87
N ILE A 62 12.55 4.72 3.61
CA ILE A 62 12.86 3.31 3.33
C ILE A 62 11.56 2.49 3.42
N PHE A 63 10.81 2.65 4.51
CA PHE A 63 9.55 1.97 4.69
C PHE A 63 8.52 2.36 3.63
N GLY A 64 8.40 3.65 3.33
CA GLY A 64 7.57 4.16 2.24
C GLY A 64 7.96 3.58 0.87
N ALA A 65 9.25 3.46 0.57
CA ALA A 65 9.76 2.92 -0.69
C ALA A 65 9.49 1.42 -0.81
N VAL A 66 9.64 0.64 0.26
CA VAL A 66 9.29 -0.79 0.30
C VAL A 66 7.81 -0.99 0.02
N LEU A 67 6.94 -0.23 0.68
CA LEU A 67 5.51 -0.27 0.41
C LEU A 67 5.22 0.13 -1.04
N VAL A 68 5.79 1.24 -1.52
CA VAL A 68 5.59 1.70 -2.89
C VAL A 68 5.98 0.64 -3.91
N LEU A 69 7.13 -0.01 -3.72
CA LEU A 69 7.61 -1.08 -4.59
C LEU A 69 6.63 -2.27 -4.61
N SER A 70 6.08 -2.67 -3.47
CA SER A 70 5.10 -3.77 -3.42
C SER A 70 3.85 -3.47 -4.26
N PHE A 71 3.32 -2.24 -4.18
CA PHE A 71 2.18 -1.82 -5.01
C PHE A 71 2.53 -1.73 -6.49
N VAL A 72 3.76 -1.35 -6.84
CA VAL A 72 4.26 -1.39 -8.22
C VAL A 72 4.25 -2.81 -8.75
N LEU A 73 4.76 -3.78 -7.99
CA LEU A 73 4.79 -5.19 -8.38
C LEU A 73 3.37 -5.74 -8.58
N ILE A 74 2.43 -5.41 -7.68
CA ILE A 74 1.03 -5.80 -7.79
C ILE A 74 0.38 -5.17 -9.04
N ALA A 75 0.56 -3.87 -9.26
CA ALA A 75 0.01 -3.18 -10.41
C ALA A 75 0.58 -3.73 -11.73
N ALA A 76 1.88 -4.02 -11.78
CA ALA A 76 2.54 -4.64 -12.91
C ALA A 76 1.98 -6.05 -13.20
N ALA A 77 1.81 -6.87 -12.16
CA ALA A 77 1.25 -8.21 -12.27
C ALA A 77 -0.19 -8.17 -12.81
N ILE A 78 -1.05 -7.30 -12.27
CA ILE A 78 -2.43 -7.13 -12.73
C ILE A 78 -2.47 -6.72 -14.21
N LEU A 79 -1.69 -5.70 -14.59
CA LEU A 79 -1.67 -5.17 -15.95
C LEU A 79 -1.08 -6.17 -16.95
N ARG A 80 -0.11 -6.99 -16.54
CA ARG A 80 0.47 -8.04 -17.37
C ARG A 80 -0.47 -9.22 -17.55
N TRP A 81 -1.23 -9.58 -16.52
CA TRP A 81 -2.15 -10.72 -16.57
C TRP A 81 -3.44 -10.38 -17.34
N LYS A 82 -4.16 -9.34 -16.92
CA LYS A 82 -5.40 -8.88 -17.58
C LYS A 82 -5.41 -7.36 -17.71
N PRO A 83 -5.01 -6.80 -18.86
CA PRO A 83 -5.02 -5.35 -19.09
C PRO A 83 -6.38 -4.66 -18.89
N SER A 84 -7.49 -5.41 -18.99
CA SER A 84 -8.85 -4.95 -18.69
C SER A 84 -9.03 -4.47 -17.24
N HIS A 85 -8.19 -4.93 -16.31
CA HIS A 85 -8.15 -4.52 -14.91
C HIS A 85 -7.40 -3.19 -14.68
N GLY A 86 -7.07 -2.43 -15.73
CA GLY A 86 -6.32 -1.18 -15.61
C GLY A 86 -6.97 -0.10 -14.73
N TYR A 87 -8.28 -0.18 -14.46
CA TYR A 87 -8.93 0.73 -13.49
C TYR A 87 -8.54 0.39 -12.04
N THR A 88 -8.47 -0.90 -11.70
CA THR A 88 -8.00 -1.35 -10.39
C THR A 88 -6.53 -1.00 -10.20
N ALA A 89 -5.69 -1.24 -11.21
CA ALA A 89 -4.29 -0.83 -11.19
C ALA A 89 -4.13 0.70 -11.00
N MET A 90 -4.97 1.51 -11.66
CA MET A 90 -4.95 2.96 -11.50
C MET A 90 -5.29 3.39 -10.06
N TRP A 91 -6.31 2.80 -9.44
CA TRP A 91 -6.65 3.11 -8.04
C TRP A 91 -5.61 2.63 -7.04
N LEU A 92 -4.96 1.48 -7.29
CA LEU A 92 -3.78 1.07 -6.53
C LEU A 92 -2.64 2.09 -6.65
N ALA A 93 -2.42 2.65 -7.85
CA ALA A 93 -1.42 3.70 -8.04
C ALA A 93 -1.80 5.02 -7.35
N VAL A 94 -3.10 5.34 -7.23
CA VAL A 94 -3.59 6.46 -6.41
C VAL A 94 -3.29 6.21 -4.93
N MET A 95 -3.60 5.02 -4.39
CA MET A 95 -3.22 4.65 -3.02
C MET A 95 -1.71 4.76 -2.81
N ASN A 96 -0.95 4.34 -3.81
CA ASN A 96 0.50 4.36 -3.75
C ASN A 96 1.05 5.78 -3.61
N LEU A 97 0.53 6.72 -4.41
CA LEU A 97 0.86 8.14 -4.29
C LEU A 97 0.43 8.72 -2.94
N THR A 98 -0.75 8.36 -2.45
CA THR A 98 -1.22 8.79 -1.12
C THR A 98 -0.27 8.35 0.01
N LEU A 99 0.17 7.08 -0.01
CA LEU A 99 1.14 6.57 0.96
C LEU A 99 2.48 7.29 0.84
N ALA A 100 2.96 7.54 -0.39
CA ALA A 100 4.18 8.32 -0.61
C ALA A 100 4.08 9.75 -0.04
N ILE A 101 2.94 10.43 -0.21
CA ILE A 101 2.67 11.74 0.41
C ILE A 101 2.73 11.65 1.93
N MET A 102 2.10 10.65 2.53
CA MET A 102 2.14 10.44 3.98
C MET A 102 3.58 10.26 4.46
N PHE A 103 4.35 9.31 3.90
CA PHE A 103 5.72 9.06 4.37
C PHE A 103 6.68 10.22 4.10
N ALA A 104 6.58 10.87 2.94
CA ALA A 104 7.37 12.05 2.60
C ALA A 104 7.10 13.21 3.57
N SER A 105 5.83 13.52 3.82
CA SER A 105 5.45 14.62 4.71
C SER A 105 5.81 14.31 6.17
N LEU A 106 5.55 13.09 6.65
CA LEU A 106 5.92 12.65 7.99
C LEU A 106 7.42 12.74 8.22
N GLN A 107 8.25 12.27 7.28
CA GLN A 107 9.71 12.38 7.40
C GLN A 107 10.15 13.84 7.61
N VAL A 108 9.67 14.72 6.74
CA VAL A 108 10.06 16.13 6.77
C VAL A 108 9.68 16.76 8.11
N VAL A 109 8.44 16.56 8.57
CA VAL A 109 7.98 17.25 9.78
C VAL A 109 8.58 16.69 11.07
N THR A 110 8.84 15.38 11.15
CA THR A 110 9.39 14.76 12.36
C THR A 110 10.89 14.93 12.46
N VAL A 111 11.63 14.66 11.38
CA VAL A 111 13.10 14.72 11.38
C VAL A 111 13.57 16.16 11.56
N LEU A 112 12.98 17.12 10.84
CA LEU A 112 13.36 18.54 10.92
C LEU A 112 12.68 19.28 12.08
N HIS A 113 12.02 18.59 13.02
CA HIS A 113 11.45 19.18 14.23
C HIS A 113 10.55 20.39 13.97
N THR A 114 9.66 20.27 12.97
CA THR A 114 8.76 21.37 12.61
C THR A 114 7.52 21.41 13.52
N ASN A 115 6.88 22.58 13.62
CA ASN A 115 5.60 22.72 14.34
C ASN A 115 4.38 22.10 13.59
N TRP A 116 4.61 21.42 12.47
CA TRP A 116 3.55 20.88 11.61
C TRP A 116 3.24 19.39 11.85
N VAL A 117 3.85 18.76 12.85
CA VAL A 117 3.68 17.31 13.10
C VAL A 117 2.21 16.93 13.27
N ALA A 118 1.49 17.55 14.21
CA ALA A 118 0.09 17.22 14.48
C ALA A 118 -0.84 17.39 13.25
N PRO A 119 -0.87 18.56 12.56
CA PRO A 119 -1.72 18.70 11.39
C PRO A 119 -1.34 17.77 10.23
N VAL A 120 -0.04 17.45 10.05
CA VAL A 120 0.39 16.49 9.02
C VAL A 120 0.00 15.05 9.37
N MET A 121 0.11 14.64 10.64
CA MET A 121 -0.35 13.32 11.08
C MET A 121 -1.87 13.17 10.88
N VAL A 122 -2.66 14.15 11.32
CA VAL A 122 -4.12 14.12 11.13
C VAL A 122 -4.49 14.18 9.65
N GLY A 123 -3.88 15.10 8.90
CA GLY A 123 -4.14 15.28 7.49
C GLY A 123 -3.78 14.04 6.66
N SER A 124 -2.66 13.40 6.95
CA SER A 124 -2.25 12.17 6.28
C SER A 124 -3.16 10.99 6.62
N LEU A 125 -3.60 10.84 7.88
CA LEU A 125 -4.59 9.83 8.26
C LEU A 125 -5.92 10.03 7.50
N VAL A 126 -6.45 11.25 7.47
CA VAL A 126 -7.66 11.59 6.73
C VAL A 126 -7.49 11.32 5.24
N LEU A 127 -6.33 11.66 4.67
CA LEU A 127 -6.02 11.41 3.26
C LEU A 127 -5.98 9.91 2.94
N VAL A 128 -5.32 9.10 3.78
CA VAL A 128 -5.25 7.64 3.60
C VAL A 128 -6.63 7.01 3.71
N LEU A 129 -7.41 7.35 4.75
CA LEU A 129 -8.76 6.80 4.94
C LEU A 129 -9.72 7.26 3.83
N GLY A 130 -9.69 8.55 3.49
CA GLY A 130 -10.54 9.12 2.44
C GLY A 130 -10.22 8.54 1.07
N SER A 131 -8.94 8.39 0.73
CA SER A 131 -8.52 7.77 -0.52
C SER A 131 -8.91 6.28 -0.54
N SER A 132 -8.71 5.53 0.55
CA SER A 132 -9.12 4.12 0.66
C SER A 132 -10.63 3.96 0.46
N LEU A 133 -11.44 4.78 1.11
CA LEU A 133 -12.88 4.81 0.93
C LEU A 133 -13.26 5.15 -0.53
N ALA A 134 -12.61 6.15 -1.13
CA ALA A 134 -12.83 6.53 -2.51
C ALA A 134 -12.53 5.38 -3.48
N MET A 135 -11.45 4.62 -3.27
CA MET A 135 -11.13 3.42 -4.04
C MET A 135 -12.21 2.35 -3.88
N VAL A 136 -12.63 2.03 -2.65
CA VAL A 136 -13.68 1.04 -2.41
C VAL A 136 -14.97 1.43 -3.13
N VAL A 137 -15.41 2.69 -2.97
CA VAL A 137 -16.62 3.21 -3.64
C VAL A 137 -16.47 3.19 -5.16
N ALA A 138 -15.31 3.58 -5.69
CA ALA A 138 -15.06 3.59 -7.12
C ALA A 138 -15.06 2.19 -7.75
N LEU A 139 -14.47 1.21 -7.07
CA LEU A 139 -14.47 -0.19 -7.52
C LEU A 139 -15.86 -0.81 -7.43
N ALA A 140 -16.61 -0.55 -6.35
CA ALA A 140 -17.99 -1.02 -6.19
C ALA A 140 -18.92 -0.43 -7.27
N ARG A 141 -18.79 0.88 -7.57
CA ARG A 141 -19.57 1.51 -8.65
C ARG A 141 -19.22 0.93 -10.02
N LYS A 142 -17.94 0.65 -10.28
CA LYS A 142 -17.54 0.01 -11.54
C LYS A 142 -18.14 -1.39 -11.67
N GLN A 143 -18.15 -2.16 -10.58
CA GLN A 143 -18.72 -3.51 -10.55
C GLN A 143 -20.20 -3.54 -10.92
N ASN A 144 -21.02 -2.65 -10.33
CA ASN A 144 -22.45 -2.58 -10.60
C ASN A 144 -22.76 -2.30 -12.08
N ASN A 145 -21.87 -1.58 -12.77
CA ASN A 145 -22.04 -1.29 -14.19
C ASN A 145 -21.57 -2.43 -15.12
N THR A 146 -20.92 -3.47 -14.58
CA THR A 146 -20.32 -4.58 -15.35
C THR A 146 -20.94 -5.93 -15.04
N THR A 147 -22.13 -5.98 -14.43
CA THR A 147 -22.84 -7.25 -14.17
C THR A 147 -23.22 -7.96 -15.47
N SER A 148 -22.28 -8.73 -16.01
CA SER A 148 -22.57 -9.97 -16.72
C SER A 148 -22.60 -11.10 -15.69
N PRO A 149 -23.42 -12.15 -15.88
CA PRO A 149 -23.39 -13.31 -15.00
C PRO A 149 -21.96 -13.86 -14.98
N SER A 150 -21.35 -13.96 -13.79
CA SER A 150 -20.05 -14.61 -13.66
C SER A 150 -20.20 -16.07 -14.10
N THR A 151 -19.35 -16.49 -15.02
CA THR A 151 -19.29 -17.84 -15.58
C THR A 151 -19.21 -18.91 -14.49
N ASP A 152 -20.25 -19.72 -14.38
CA ASP A 152 -20.42 -21.16 -14.04
C ASP A 152 -19.42 -21.94 -13.13
N ASN A 153 -18.36 -21.34 -12.60
CA ASN A 153 -17.30 -22.02 -11.83
C ASN A 153 -17.49 -21.93 -10.31
N ASP A 154 -18.73 -21.74 -9.85
CA ASP A 154 -19.05 -21.59 -8.42
C ASP A 154 -18.63 -22.82 -7.58
N GLU A 155 -18.57 -23.99 -8.20
CA GLU A 155 -18.21 -25.26 -7.58
C GLU A 155 -16.76 -25.32 -7.05
N HIS A 156 -15.85 -24.50 -7.59
CA HIS A 156 -14.44 -24.48 -7.20
C HIS A 156 -14.12 -23.47 -6.09
N TYR A 157 -15.10 -22.70 -5.60
CA TYR A 157 -14.91 -21.74 -4.51
C TYR A 157 -15.12 -22.40 -3.14
N LYS A 158 -14.03 -22.59 -2.38
CA LYS A 158 -14.09 -23.07 -1.00
C LYS A 158 -14.52 -21.95 -0.06
N TRP A 159 -15.47 -22.29 0.82
CA TRP A 159 -16.11 -21.35 1.76
C TRP A 159 -16.70 -20.11 1.08
N GLY A 160 -17.02 -20.20 -0.21
CA GLY A 160 -17.52 -19.09 -1.01
C GLY A 160 -16.53 -17.94 -1.25
N MET A 161 -15.25 -18.09 -0.84
CA MET A 161 -14.25 -17.02 -0.88
C MET A 161 -12.99 -17.39 -1.66
N PHE A 162 -12.45 -18.59 -1.44
CA PHE A 162 -11.15 -18.97 -1.97
C PHE A 162 -11.30 -19.92 -3.16
N TYR A 163 -10.81 -19.53 -4.33
CA TYR A 163 -10.81 -20.41 -5.49
C TYR A 163 -9.79 -21.53 -5.34
N TYR A 164 -10.23 -22.77 -5.58
CA TYR A 164 -9.41 -23.97 -5.46
C TYR A 164 -9.75 -24.95 -6.59
N ASN A 165 -8.97 -24.92 -7.67
CA ASN A 165 -9.09 -25.88 -8.77
C ASN A 165 -7.69 -26.37 -9.21
N PRO A 166 -7.31 -27.63 -8.92
CA PRO A 166 -6.03 -28.18 -9.36
C PRO A 166 -5.93 -28.39 -10.87
N ASP A 167 -7.05 -28.53 -11.58
CA ASP A 167 -7.10 -28.77 -13.03
C ASP A 167 -7.00 -27.48 -13.85
N ASP A 168 -7.31 -26.33 -13.24
CA ASP A 168 -7.10 -25.02 -13.85
C ASP A 168 -5.62 -24.61 -13.71
N PRO A 169 -4.85 -24.47 -14.82
CA PRO A 169 -3.45 -24.07 -14.76
C PRO A 169 -3.25 -22.60 -14.35
N ALA A 170 -4.32 -21.79 -14.27
CA ALA A 170 -4.23 -20.40 -13.88
C ALA A 170 -3.89 -20.24 -12.38
N VAL A 171 -2.83 -19.49 -12.09
CA VAL A 171 -2.42 -19.11 -10.73
C VAL A 171 -3.27 -17.97 -10.18
N LEU A 172 -3.70 -17.06 -11.06
CA LEU A 172 -4.62 -15.97 -10.76
C LEU A 172 -5.91 -16.21 -11.51
N VAL A 173 -7.04 -15.97 -10.86
CA VAL A 173 -8.39 -16.12 -11.41
C VAL A 173 -9.22 -14.87 -11.11
N ASP A 174 -10.27 -14.63 -11.89
CA ASP A 174 -11.16 -13.51 -11.61
C ASP A 174 -11.98 -13.82 -10.36
N LYS A 175 -12.16 -12.82 -9.49
CA LYS A 175 -13.04 -12.96 -8.33
C LYS A 175 -14.48 -13.23 -8.79
N ARG A 176 -15.12 -14.24 -8.18
CA ARG A 176 -16.55 -14.54 -8.34
C ARG A 176 -17.43 -13.33 -8.04
N VAL A 177 -17.17 -12.69 -6.91
CA VAL A 177 -17.86 -11.49 -6.46
C VAL A 177 -16.84 -10.36 -6.35
N GLY A 178 -17.06 -9.29 -7.12
CA GLY A 178 -16.16 -8.14 -7.09
C GLY A 178 -15.56 -7.80 -8.44
N VAL A 179 -14.82 -6.69 -8.47
CA VAL A 179 -13.82 -6.42 -9.50
C VAL A 179 -12.46 -6.77 -8.92
N GLY A 180 -11.75 -7.70 -9.56
CA GLY A 180 -10.38 -8.02 -9.16
C GLY A 180 -10.00 -9.46 -9.43
N VAL A 181 -8.83 -9.78 -8.92
CA VAL A 181 -8.13 -11.04 -9.14
C VAL A 181 -7.95 -11.73 -7.80
N ASP A 182 -7.97 -13.05 -7.78
CA ASP A 182 -7.65 -13.88 -6.61
C ASP A 182 -6.65 -14.96 -6.99
N PHE A 183 -6.01 -15.59 -6.01
CA PHE A 183 -5.15 -16.73 -6.23
C PHE A 183 -5.98 -18.01 -6.36
N ASN A 184 -5.53 -18.90 -7.24
CA ASN A 184 -5.91 -20.31 -7.19
C ASN A 184 -5.06 -21.01 -6.12
N TYR A 185 -5.67 -21.27 -4.97
CA TYR A 185 -4.99 -21.83 -3.80
C TYR A 185 -4.66 -23.34 -3.95
N ALA A 186 -5.02 -23.96 -5.07
CA ALA A 186 -4.54 -25.30 -5.42
C ALA A 186 -3.03 -25.31 -5.75
N HIS A 187 -2.52 -24.20 -6.31
CA HIS A 187 -1.12 -24.06 -6.74
C HIS A 187 -0.21 -23.53 -5.65
N TRP A 188 1.10 -23.79 -5.80
CA TRP A 188 2.09 -23.45 -4.77
C TRP A 188 2.20 -21.93 -4.54
N GLN A 189 2.05 -21.11 -5.57
CA GLN A 189 2.08 -19.64 -5.45
C GLN A 189 0.94 -19.14 -4.55
N GLY A 190 -0.28 -19.66 -4.75
CA GLY A 190 -1.43 -19.32 -3.92
C GLY A 190 -1.25 -19.77 -2.47
N LYS A 191 -0.67 -20.97 -2.25
CA LYS A 191 -0.34 -21.47 -0.91
C LYS A 191 0.71 -20.61 -0.21
N VAL A 192 1.79 -20.25 -0.91
CA VAL A 192 2.84 -19.36 -0.38
C VAL A 192 2.27 -17.99 -0.02
N PHE A 193 1.44 -17.41 -0.89
CA PHE A 193 0.74 -16.16 -0.60
C PHE A 193 -0.16 -16.28 0.64
N GLY A 194 -0.97 -17.35 0.72
CA GLY A 194 -1.83 -17.59 1.87
C GLY A 194 -1.06 -17.72 3.19
N ILE A 195 0.04 -18.49 3.20
CA ILE A 195 0.92 -18.62 4.37
C ILE A 195 1.51 -17.27 4.74
N PHE A 196 2.02 -16.50 3.77
CA PHE A 196 2.56 -15.17 4.01
C PHE A 196 1.54 -14.24 4.66
N VAL A 197 0.31 -14.19 4.15
CA VAL A 197 -0.77 -13.37 4.73
C VAL A 197 -1.06 -13.79 6.17
N VAL A 198 -1.16 -15.09 6.45
CA VAL A 198 -1.39 -15.61 7.82
C VAL A 198 -0.24 -15.20 8.75
N LEU A 199 1.01 -15.34 8.32
CA LEU A 199 2.17 -14.95 9.12
C LEU A 199 2.20 -13.45 9.42
N VAL A 200 1.87 -12.62 8.43
CA VAL A 200 1.78 -11.15 8.63
C VAL A 200 0.68 -10.80 9.62
N LEU A 201 -0.49 -11.42 9.51
CA LEU A 201 -1.60 -11.18 10.44
C LEU A 201 -1.25 -11.61 11.86
N LEU A 202 -0.72 -12.83 12.03
CA LEU A 202 -0.29 -13.34 13.34
C LEU A 202 0.83 -12.48 13.92
N GLY A 203 1.83 -12.13 13.11
CA GLY A 203 2.91 -11.22 13.50
C GLY A 203 2.36 -9.88 13.96
N SER A 204 1.47 -9.25 13.19
CA SER A 204 0.89 -7.94 13.53
C SER A 204 0.06 -7.96 14.81
N ILE A 205 -0.68 -9.04 15.06
CA ILE A 205 -1.47 -9.20 16.28
C ILE A 205 -0.55 -9.50 17.47
N SER A 206 0.49 -10.31 17.29
CA SER A 206 1.39 -10.76 18.36
C SER A 206 2.44 -9.71 18.76
N LEU A 207 2.89 -8.86 17.82
CA LEU A 207 4.00 -7.92 18.04
C LEU A 207 3.81 -7.00 19.27
N PRO A 208 2.62 -6.42 19.51
CA PRO A 208 2.38 -5.56 20.67
C PRO A 208 2.43 -6.29 22.02
N PHE A 209 2.36 -7.63 22.03
CA PHE A 209 2.45 -8.43 23.25
C PHE A 209 3.86 -8.99 23.51
N LEU A 210 4.76 -8.85 22.53
CA LEU A 210 6.15 -9.33 22.59
C LEU A 210 7.17 -8.20 22.81
N LEU A 211 6.73 -6.94 22.71
CA LEU A 211 7.49 -5.71 22.95
C LEU A 211 7.02 -5.05 24.25
#